data_AF-M6CRI1-F1
#
_entry.id   AF-M6CRI1-F1
#
_cell.length_a   1.000
_cell.length_b   1.000
_cell.length_c   1.000
_cell.angle_alpha   90.00
_cell.angle_beta   90.00
_cell.angle_gamma   90.00
#
_symmetry.space_group_name_H-M   'P 1'
#
loop_
_entity.id
_entity.type
_entity.pdbx_description
1 polymer ?
#
loop_
_entity_poly.entity_id
_entity_poly.type
_entity_poly.pdbx_seq_one_letter_code
_entity_poly.pdbx_strand_id
1 'polypeptide(L)'
;MDLKRNTSDFRPESFRPLDYQKIETVGEIPPDGNLWTERRKVVLQNVYTNLDQLISEAKDRKVCTSLATFQPTQIIDFTYEKVDGNWDTKKIRFLESEKQQGSLFESENEDDIENFEVVDKVPYQFRFKFADDSGKVSHMMIEDWETGMLHWNSLRRHRGDERLACEDVKKKYFEDFAKTKDFF
;
A
#
# COMPACT_ATOMS: atom_id res chain seq x y z
N MET A 1 -24.12 -2.56 11.24
CA MET A 1 -23.05 -1.58 11.50
C MET A 1 -23.54 -0.21 11.07
N ASP A 2 -23.38 0.80 11.93
CA ASP A 2 -23.81 2.17 11.61
C ASP A 2 -22.71 2.90 10.84
N LEU A 3 -23.04 3.38 9.65
CA LEU A 3 -22.10 3.98 8.71
C LEU A 3 -22.48 5.43 8.39
N LYS A 4 -21.48 6.32 8.40
CA LYS A 4 -21.62 7.72 7.98
C LYS A 4 -20.99 7.91 6.60
N ARG A 5 -21.78 8.43 5.65
CA ARG A 5 -21.27 8.72 4.30
C ARG A 5 -20.30 9.91 4.31
N ASN A 6 -19.17 9.78 3.62
CA ASN A 6 -18.27 10.90 3.36
C ASN A 6 -18.72 11.63 2.09
N THR A 7 -19.16 12.88 2.22
CA THR A 7 -19.66 13.67 1.09
C THR A 7 -18.57 14.35 0.27
N SER A 8 -17.34 14.40 0.78
CA SER A 8 -16.19 14.97 0.04
C SER A 8 -15.61 14.00 -1.00
N ASP A 9 -15.92 12.71 -0.86
CA ASP A 9 -15.46 11.64 -1.74
C ASP A 9 -16.65 11.12 -2.55
N PHE A 10 -16.49 11.12 -3.87
CA PHE A 10 -17.57 10.77 -4.80
C PHE A 10 -17.77 9.26 -4.94
N ARG A 11 -16.83 8.45 -4.44
CA ARG A 11 -16.89 7.00 -4.54
C ARG A 11 -18.12 6.45 -3.81
N PRO A 12 -18.87 5.50 -4.42
CA PRO A 12 -20.11 4.99 -3.85
C PRO A 12 -19.89 4.31 -2.50
N GLU A 13 -18.73 3.68 -2.29
CA GLU A 13 -18.33 2.98 -1.08
C GLU A 13 -17.70 3.87 0.01
N SER A 14 -17.64 5.20 -0.20
CA SER A 14 -17.00 6.11 0.76
C SER A 14 -17.87 6.33 2.02
N PHE A 15 -17.71 5.42 2.97
CA PHE A 15 -18.35 5.44 4.28
C PHE A 15 -17.31 5.31 5.39
N ARG A 16 -17.67 5.79 6.57
CA ARG A 16 -16.90 5.61 7.79
C ARG A 16 -17.76 4.92 8.85
N PRO A 17 -17.24 3.88 9.52
CA PRO A 17 -17.78 3.40 10.79
C PRO A 17 -18.06 4.56 11.75
N LEU A 18 -19.24 4.57 12.36
CA LEU A 18 -19.50 5.45 13.51
C LEU A 18 -18.93 4.86 14.81
N ASP A 19 -18.81 3.54 14.85
CA ASP A 19 -18.34 2.78 16.00
C ASP A 19 -17.45 1.64 15.48
N TYR A 20 -16.16 1.73 15.78
CA TYR A 20 -15.16 0.75 15.35
C TYR A 20 -15.21 -0.53 16.19
N GLN A 21 -15.77 -0.48 17.40
CA GLN A 21 -15.87 -1.65 18.32
C GLN A 21 -16.89 -2.68 17.81
N LYS A 22 -17.78 -2.27 16.90
CA LYS A 22 -18.73 -3.16 16.22
C LYS A 22 -18.14 -3.85 14.97
N ILE A 23 -16.84 -3.68 14.69
CA ILE A 23 -16.18 -4.38 13.60
C ILE A 23 -15.92 -5.81 14.05
N GLU A 24 -16.63 -6.75 13.43
CA GLU A 24 -16.47 -8.19 13.69
C GLU A 24 -15.87 -8.88 12.46
N THR A 25 -15.01 -9.86 12.72
CA THR A 25 -14.48 -10.72 11.65
C THR A 25 -15.55 -11.74 11.26
N VAL A 26 -16.12 -11.58 10.06
CA VAL A 26 -17.21 -12.45 9.56
C VAL A 26 -16.73 -13.74 8.88
N GLY A 27 -15.41 -13.89 8.71
CA GLY A 27 -14.81 -15.07 8.08
C GLY A 27 -13.31 -14.86 7.80
N GLU A 28 -12.65 -15.92 7.35
CA GLU A 28 -11.24 -15.92 6.99
C GLU A 28 -11.05 -16.59 5.62
N ILE A 29 -10.12 -16.06 4.81
CA ILE A 29 -9.62 -16.73 3.62
C ILE A 29 -8.19 -17.23 3.92
N PRO A 30 -8.04 -18.47 4.43
CA PRO A 30 -6.75 -18.97 4.86
C PRO A 30 -5.78 -19.07 3.68
N PRO A 31 -4.47 -18.94 3.91
CA PRO A 31 -3.49 -19.22 2.87
C PRO A 31 -3.49 -20.73 2.58
N ASP A 32 -3.49 -21.11 1.31
CA ASP A 32 -3.41 -22.53 0.90
C ASP A 32 -1.96 -23.06 0.81
N GLY A 33 -0.97 -22.21 1.12
CA GLY A 33 0.46 -22.53 1.07
C GLY A 33 1.01 -22.73 -0.36
N ASN A 34 0.20 -22.50 -1.38
CA ASN A 34 0.56 -22.73 -2.78
C ASN A 34 0.15 -21.53 -3.65
N LEU A 35 -0.92 -21.66 -4.44
CA LEU A 35 -1.32 -20.69 -5.46
C LEU A 35 -2.24 -19.58 -4.92
N TRP A 36 -2.66 -19.66 -3.66
CA TRP A 36 -3.63 -18.77 -3.04
C TRP A 36 -4.97 -18.75 -3.77
N THR A 37 -5.48 -19.93 -4.12
CA THR A 37 -6.63 -20.15 -5.00
C THR A 37 -7.86 -19.34 -4.58
N GLU A 38 -8.27 -19.41 -3.31
CA GLU A 38 -9.44 -18.67 -2.81
C GLU A 38 -9.19 -17.16 -2.72
N ARG A 39 -7.96 -16.73 -2.40
CA ARG A 39 -7.63 -15.30 -2.36
C ARG A 39 -7.61 -14.70 -3.76
N ARG A 40 -7.11 -15.44 -4.77
CA ARG A 40 -7.11 -15.02 -6.18
C ARG A 40 -8.53 -14.78 -6.70
N LYS A 41 -9.51 -15.59 -6.32
CA LYS A 41 -10.92 -15.37 -6.67
C LYS A 41 -11.48 -14.03 -6.17
N VAL A 42 -10.89 -13.46 -5.12
CA VAL A 42 -11.29 -12.16 -4.57
C VAL A 42 -10.46 -11.03 -5.20
N VAL A 43 -9.14 -11.20 -5.29
CA VAL A 43 -8.23 -10.13 -5.76
C VAL A 43 -8.28 -9.95 -7.28
N LEU A 44 -8.53 -11.02 -8.05
CA LEU A 44 -8.52 -11.01 -9.52
C LEU A 44 -9.91 -10.79 -10.14
N GLN A 45 -10.86 -10.22 -9.40
CA GLN A 45 -12.20 -9.93 -9.94
C GLN A 45 -12.18 -8.82 -11.00
N ASN A 46 -11.30 -7.84 -10.83
CA ASN A 46 -11.20 -6.64 -11.66
C ASN A 46 -9.77 -6.49 -12.18
N VAL A 47 -9.41 -7.24 -13.22
CA VAL A 47 -8.07 -7.19 -13.82
C VAL A 47 -8.05 -6.26 -15.02
N TYR A 48 -7.13 -5.29 -15.01
CA TYR A 48 -6.92 -4.32 -16.09
C TYR A 48 -5.53 -4.48 -16.68
N THR A 49 -5.44 -4.35 -18.00
CA THR A 49 -4.17 -4.39 -18.75
C THR A 49 -3.77 -3.03 -19.33
N ASN A 50 -4.70 -2.07 -19.35
CA ASN A 50 -4.50 -0.70 -19.84
C ASN A 50 -4.63 0.32 -18.71
N LEU A 51 -3.57 1.10 -18.45
CA LEU A 51 -3.59 2.07 -17.35
C LEU A 51 -4.48 3.28 -17.64
N ASP A 52 -4.54 3.74 -18.88
CA ASP A 52 -5.34 4.92 -19.23
C ASP A 52 -6.84 4.63 -19.12
N GLN A 53 -7.25 3.42 -19.50
CA GLN A 53 -8.60 2.93 -19.23
C GLN A 53 -8.89 2.93 -17.72
N LEU A 54 -8.04 2.27 -16.93
CA LEU A 54 -8.23 2.17 -15.47
C LEU A 54 -8.33 3.56 -14.82
N ILE A 55 -7.44 4.48 -15.18
CA ILE A 55 -7.43 5.86 -14.63
C ILE A 55 -8.66 6.64 -15.08
N SER A 56 -9.12 6.44 -16.32
CA SER A 56 -10.33 7.09 -16.83
C SER A 56 -11.56 6.61 -16.06
N GLU A 57 -11.71 5.30 -15.86
CA GLU A 57 -12.83 4.72 -15.12
C GLU A 57 -12.81 5.11 -13.63
N ALA A 58 -11.64 5.17 -13.01
CA ALA A 58 -11.49 5.64 -11.64
C ALA A 58 -11.93 7.10 -11.43
N LYS A 59 -11.81 7.94 -12.48
CA LYS A 59 -12.22 9.35 -12.46
C LYS A 59 -13.66 9.56 -12.91
N ASP A 60 -14.28 8.59 -13.57
CA ASP A 60 -15.69 8.68 -13.97
C ASP A 60 -16.59 8.47 -12.75
N ARG A 61 -17.38 9.51 -12.42
CA ARG A 61 -18.33 9.48 -11.30
C ARG A 61 -19.46 8.45 -11.44
N LYS A 62 -19.66 7.90 -12.64
CA LYS A 62 -20.67 6.86 -12.89
C LYS A 62 -20.13 5.46 -12.62
N VAL A 63 -18.85 5.23 -12.85
CA VAL A 63 -18.20 3.92 -12.72
C VAL A 63 -17.43 3.83 -11.40
N CYS A 64 -16.57 4.80 -11.11
CA CYS A 64 -15.82 4.94 -9.86
C CYS A 64 -15.00 3.70 -9.49
N THR A 65 -14.19 3.17 -10.41
CA THR A 65 -13.30 2.03 -10.09
C THR A 65 -12.31 2.42 -9.00
N SER A 66 -12.50 1.90 -7.79
CA SER A 66 -11.72 2.25 -6.61
C SER A 66 -10.69 1.21 -6.18
N LEU A 67 -10.88 -0.04 -6.59
CA LEU A 67 -9.95 -1.14 -6.39
C LEU A 67 -9.88 -2.00 -7.66
N ALA A 68 -8.66 -2.25 -8.12
CA ALA A 68 -8.39 -3.05 -9.30
C ALA A 68 -7.04 -3.74 -9.17
N THR A 69 -6.90 -4.88 -9.83
CA THR A 69 -5.62 -5.52 -10.08
C THR A 69 -5.13 -5.09 -11.45
N PHE A 70 -3.90 -4.60 -11.53
CA PHE A 70 -3.29 -4.23 -12.80
C PHE A 70 -2.30 -5.31 -13.26
N GLN A 71 -2.49 -5.79 -14.48
CA GLN A 71 -1.63 -6.76 -15.15
C GLN A 71 -0.81 -6.06 -16.24
N PRO A 72 0.47 -5.74 -15.99
CA PRO A 72 1.35 -5.24 -17.04
C PRO A 72 1.61 -6.33 -18.07
N THR A 73 1.84 -5.92 -19.32
CA THR A 73 2.36 -6.82 -20.36
C THR A 73 3.79 -7.25 -20.05
N GLN A 74 4.58 -6.35 -19.48
CA GLN A 74 5.96 -6.65 -19.09
C GLN A 74 6.43 -5.76 -17.94
N ILE A 75 7.04 -6.36 -16.91
CA ILE A 75 7.83 -5.64 -15.93
C ILE A 75 9.24 -5.47 -16.50
N ILE A 76 9.64 -4.22 -16.75
CA ILE A 76 10.87 -3.84 -17.47
C ILE A 76 12.05 -3.74 -16.49
N ASP A 77 11.86 -3.05 -15.37
CA ASP A 77 12.93 -2.81 -14.40
C ASP A 77 12.38 -2.50 -13.01
N PHE A 78 13.26 -2.52 -12.03
CA PHE A 78 13.06 -2.07 -10.67
C PHE A 78 14.11 -1.03 -10.33
N THR A 79 13.67 0.17 -10.00
CA THR A 79 14.51 1.34 -9.76
C THR A 79 14.31 1.86 -8.34
N TYR A 80 15.35 2.43 -7.76
CA TYR A 80 15.27 3.11 -6.47
C TYR A 80 15.94 4.48 -6.53
N GLU A 81 15.36 5.45 -5.84
CA GLU A 81 15.83 6.82 -5.77
C GLU A 81 15.98 7.25 -4.30
N LYS A 82 17.09 7.90 -3.96
CA LYS A 82 17.30 8.41 -2.60
C LYS A 82 16.37 9.58 -2.33
N VAL A 83 15.67 9.53 -1.20
CA VAL A 83 14.76 10.58 -0.75
C VAL A 83 15.09 10.97 0.69
N ASP A 84 14.45 12.05 1.18
CA ASP A 84 14.60 12.45 2.57
C ASP A 84 14.18 11.31 3.51
N GLY A 85 15.10 10.91 4.39
CA GLY A 85 14.89 9.90 5.43
C GLY A 85 14.11 10.43 6.63
N ASN A 86 13.71 11.70 6.64
CA ASN A 86 12.88 12.27 7.69
C ASN A 86 11.41 12.34 7.26
N TRP A 87 10.54 12.17 8.25
CA TRP A 87 9.14 12.52 8.12
C TRP A 87 8.96 14.04 8.09
N ASP A 88 7.91 14.49 7.43
CA ASP A 88 7.52 15.90 7.45
C ASP A 88 7.16 16.29 8.90
N THR A 89 8.01 17.13 9.48
CA THR A 89 7.88 17.59 10.88
C THR A 89 6.54 18.28 11.15
N LYS A 90 5.91 18.91 10.14
CA LYS A 90 4.58 19.51 10.31
C LYS A 90 3.51 18.44 10.46
N LYS A 91 3.61 17.35 9.70
CA LYS A 91 2.67 16.22 9.81
C LYS A 91 2.82 15.50 11.13
N ILE A 92 4.06 15.25 11.56
CA ILE A 92 4.32 14.62 12.87
C ILE A 92 3.73 15.48 13.99
N ARG A 93 4.01 16.79 14.01
CA ARG A 93 3.44 17.71 15.01
C ARG A 93 1.92 17.78 14.98
N PHE A 94 1.32 17.73 13.79
CA PHE A 94 -0.13 17.68 13.66
C PHE A 94 -0.70 16.41 14.30
N LEU A 95 -0.13 15.25 14.00
CA LEU A 95 -0.55 13.96 14.59
C LEU A 95 -0.34 13.94 16.11
N GLU A 96 0.79 14.45 16.60
CA GLU A 96 1.05 14.62 18.04
C GLU A 96 0.03 15.55 18.69
N SER A 97 -0.35 16.64 18.03
CA SER A 97 -1.33 17.60 18.55
C SER A 97 -2.76 17.06 18.56
N GLU A 98 -3.16 16.28 17.54
CA GLU A 98 -4.46 15.59 17.50
C GLU A 98 -4.55 14.56 18.63
N LYS A 99 -3.46 13.82 18.91
CA LYS A 99 -3.39 12.91 20.06
C LYS A 99 -3.50 13.66 21.40
N GLN A 100 -2.84 14.80 21.54
CA GLN A 100 -2.86 15.59 22.78
C GLN A 100 -4.20 16.29 23.01
N GLN A 101 -4.93 16.64 21.94
CA GLN A 101 -6.32 17.06 22.02
C GLN A 101 -7.22 15.83 22.23
N GLY A 102 -7.15 15.25 23.42
CA GLY A 102 -8.14 14.25 23.85
C GLY A 102 -9.57 14.79 23.65
N SER A 103 -10.49 13.92 23.22
CA SER A 103 -11.90 14.28 23.10
C SER A 103 -12.43 14.76 24.45
N LEU A 104 -12.82 16.04 24.55
CA LEU A 104 -13.36 16.62 25.79
C LEU A 104 -14.67 15.96 26.25
N PHE A 105 -15.28 15.09 25.44
CA PHE A 105 -16.60 14.51 25.67
C PHE A 105 -16.77 13.04 25.25
N GLU A 106 -15.71 12.24 25.08
CA GLU A 106 -15.88 10.80 24.78
C GLU A 106 -15.11 9.92 25.77
N SER A 107 -15.89 9.00 26.36
CA SER A 107 -15.51 7.91 27.24
C SER A 107 -14.27 7.16 26.78
N GLU A 108 -13.49 6.66 27.73
CA GLU A 108 -12.42 5.65 27.59
C GLU A 108 -12.54 4.85 26.29
N ASN A 109 -11.91 5.35 25.22
CA ASN A 109 -11.78 4.63 23.97
C ASN A 109 -10.49 3.81 24.13
N GLU A 110 -10.59 2.48 24.19
CA GLU A 110 -9.44 1.55 24.13
C GLU A 110 -8.60 1.69 22.84
N ASP A 111 -9.08 2.50 21.88
CA ASP A 111 -8.39 2.89 20.65
C ASP A 111 -7.38 4.04 20.84
N ASP A 112 -7.20 4.53 22.07
CA ASP A 112 -6.03 5.31 22.41
C ASP A 112 -4.80 4.44 22.14
N ILE A 113 -4.13 4.68 21.00
CA ILE A 113 -2.79 4.18 20.75
C ILE A 113 -1.89 4.86 21.79
N GLU A 114 -1.84 4.29 23.00
CA GLU A 114 -1.06 4.81 24.13
C GLU A 114 0.37 5.10 23.67
N ASN A 115 0.89 4.26 22.75
CA ASN A 115 2.23 4.33 22.17
C ASN A 115 2.22 4.44 20.64
N PHE A 116 1.67 5.53 20.09
CA PHE A 116 1.98 5.89 18.70
C PHE A 116 3.49 6.21 18.59
N GLU A 117 4.26 5.24 18.12
CA GLU A 117 5.68 5.42 17.83
C GLU A 117 5.87 5.78 16.34
N VAL A 118 6.56 6.89 16.10
CA VAL A 118 6.95 7.28 14.74
C VAL A 118 8.03 6.31 14.28
N VAL A 119 7.68 5.43 13.33
CA VAL A 119 8.63 4.49 12.71
C VAL A 119 9.65 5.22 11.85
N ASP A 120 10.86 4.68 11.70
CA ASP A 120 11.87 5.26 10.82
C ASP A 120 11.44 5.22 9.35
N LYS A 121 11.52 6.37 8.67
CA LYS A 121 11.22 6.47 7.25
C LYS A 121 12.37 5.89 6.43
N VAL A 122 12.04 5.04 5.47
CA VAL A 122 13.02 4.51 4.52
C VAL A 122 13.53 5.65 3.63
N PRO A 123 14.85 5.88 3.53
CA PRO A 123 15.42 6.99 2.76
C PRO A 123 15.46 6.71 1.25
N TYR A 124 14.59 5.85 0.75
CA TYR A 124 14.53 5.43 -0.65
C TYR A 124 13.08 5.25 -1.11
N GLN A 125 12.81 5.68 -2.35
CA GLN A 125 11.58 5.32 -3.07
C GLN A 125 11.87 4.21 -4.05
N PHE A 126 11.21 3.07 -3.86
CA PHE A 126 11.27 1.93 -4.76
C PHE A 126 10.16 2.02 -5.80
N ARG A 127 10.47 1.73 -7.06
CA ARG A 127 9.51 1.76 -8.16
C ARG A 127 9.68 0.59 -9.11
N PHE A 128 8.58 0.04 -9.59
CA PHE A 128 8.56 -0.78 -10.80
C PHE A 128 8.44 0.10 -12.03
N LYS A 129 9.13 -0.29 -13.10
CA LYS A 129 8.93 0.20 -14.45
C LYS A 129 8.30 -0.91 -15.27
N PHE A 130 7.18 -0.65 -15.94
CA PHE A 130 6.48 -1.67 -16.72
C PHE A 130 5.81 -1.09 -17.96
N ALA A 131 5.51 -1.95 -18.92
CA ALA A 131 4.69 -1.64 -20.09
C ALA A 131 3.27 -2.21 -19.93
N ASP A 132 2.28 -1.45 -20.37
CA ASP A 132 0.90 -1.88 -20.50
C ASP A 132 0.61 -2.48 -21.90
N ASP A 133 -0.63 -2.90 -22.13
CA ASP A 133 -1.06 -3.51 -23.40
C ASP A 133 -0.96 -2.59 -24.63
N SER A 134 -0.95 -1.27 -24.41
CA SER A 134 -0.74 -0.27 -25.45
C SER A 134 0.75 0.01 -25.72
N GLY A 135 1.65 -0.62 -24.96
CA GLY A 135 3.09 -0.39 -24.98
C GLY A 135 3.53 0.86 -24.21
N LYS A 136 2.63 1.51 -23.46
CA LYS A 136 2.96 2.67 -22.65
C LYS A 136 3.80 2.25 -21.45
N VAL A 137 4.94 2.91 -21.29
CA VAL A 137 5.85 2.67 -20.17
C VAL A 137 5.50 3.59 -19.00
N SER A 138 5.24 3.01 -17.84
CA SER A 138 4.88 3.72 -16.61
C SER A 138 5.78 3.32 -15.45
N HIS A 139 5.83 4.17 -14.42
CA HIS A 139 6.54 3.91 -13.18
C HIS A 139 5.54 3.90 -12.02
N MET A 140 5.61 2.89 -11.17
CA MET A 140 4.73 2.74 -10.00
C MET A 140 5.56 2.62 -8.74
N MET A 141 5.30 3.50 -7.78
CA MET A 141 5.94 3.45 -6.46
C MET A 141 5.38 2.30 -5.64
N ILE A 142 6.27 1.66 -4.88
CA ILE A 142 5.92 0.62 -3.92
C ILE A 142 5.82 1.26 -2.54
N GLU A 143 4.61 1.26 -1.97
CA GLU A 143 4.32 1.76 -0.62
C GLU A 143 4.19 0.63 0.42
N ASP A 144 4.62 -0.56 0.04
CA ASP A 144 4.56 -1.75 0.88
C ASP A 144 5.55 -1.67 2.07
N TRP A 145 5.02 -1.92 3.27
CA TRP A 145 5.81 -1.97 4.50
C TRP A 145 6.89 -3.06 4.46
N GLU A 146 6.61 -4.20 3.82
CA GLU A 146 7.59 -5.30 3.73
C GLU A 146 8.84 -4.87 2.96
N THR A 147 8.70 -3.97 1.96
CA THR A 147 9.82 -3.41 1.21
C THR A 147 10.74 -2.62 2.15
N GLY A 148 10.16 -1.79 3.02
CA GLY A 148 10.90 -1.03 4.01
C GLY A 148 11.59 -1.89 5.06
N MET A 149 10.87 -2.89 5.57
CA MET A 149 11.43 -3.84 6.54
C MET A 149 12.59 -4.66 5.93
N LEU A 150 12.46 -5.07 4.67
CA LEU A 150 13.53 -5.76 3.94
C LEU A 150 14.77 -4.86 3.79
N HIS A 151 14.58 -3.58 3.43
CA HIS A 151 15.67 -2.62 3.35
C HIS A 151 16.41 -2.50 4.69
N TRP A 152 15.69 -2.28 5.79
CA TRP A 152 16.31 -2.13 7.12
C TRP A 152 17.05 -3.38 7.58
N ASN A 153 16.45 -4.56 7.36
CA ASN A 153 17.09 -5.83 7.69
C ASN A 153 18.36 -6.06 6.87
N SER A 154 18.34 -5.68 5.58
CA SER A 154 19.53 -5.77 4.73
C SER A 154 20.60 -4.76 5.12
N LEU A 155 20.23 -3.52 5.45
CA LEU A 155 21.15 -2.49 5.92
C LEU A 155 21.93 -2.95 7.17
N ARG A 156 21.22 -3.56 8.14
CA ARG A 156 21.86 -4.15 9.33
C ARG A 156 22.83 -5.28 8.95
N ARG A 157 22.44 -6.14 8.01
CA ARG A 157 23.26 -7.27 7.54
C ARG A 157 24.55 -6.81 6.86
N HIS A 158 24.47 -5.75 6.07
CA HIS A 158 25.60 -5.16 5.35
C HIS A 158 26.32 -4.05 6.13
N ARG A 159 26.14 -3.99 7.45
CA ARG A 159 26.83 -3.04 8.34
C ARG A 159 26.68 -1.58 7.93
N GLY A 160 25.52 -1.20 7.42
CA GLY A 160 25.20 0.17 7.02
C GLY A 160 25.44 0.52 5.55
N ASP A 161 25.82 -0.45 4.70
CA ASP A 161 25.91 -0.21 3.25
C ASP A 161 24.52 -0.11 2.61
N GLU A 162 24.05 1.13 2.41
CA GLU A 162 22.74 1.44 1.82
C GLU A 162 22.59 0.90 0.39
N ARG A 163 23.67 0.88 -0.39
CA ARG A 163 23.63 0.41 -1.78
C ARG A 163 23.36 -1.09 -1.80
N LEU A 164 24.08 -1.86 -0.99
CA LEU A 164 23.84 -3.30 -0.88
C LEU A 164 22.44 -3.60 -0.33
N ALA A 165 21.91 -2.76 0.56
CA ALA A 165 20.54 -2.87 1.05
C ALA A 165 19.50 -2.71 -0.07
N CYS A 166 19.67 -1.68 -0.92
CA CYS A 166 18.78 -1.46 -2.07
C CYS A 166 18.89 -2.57 -3.12
N GLU A 167 20.10 -3.09 -3.37
CA GLU A 167 20.31 -4.22 -4.29
C GLU A 167 19.63 -5.51 -3.80
N ASP A 168 19.63 -5.77 -2.49
CA ASP A 168 18.89 -6.91 -1.94
C ASP A 168 17.37 -6.76 -2.12
N VAL A 169 16.84 -5.55 -1.94
CA VAL A 169 15.43 -5.27 -2.23
C VAL A 169 15.14 -5.49 -3.71
N LYS A 170 15.96 -4.95 -4.61
CA LYS A 170 15.84 -5.17 -6.06
C LYS A 170 15.88 -6.65 -6.40
N LYS A 171 16.83 -7.40 -5.85
CA LYS A 171 16.96 -8.85 -6.06
C LYS A 171 15.69 -9.58 -5.63
N LYS A 172 15.09 -9.22 -4.50
CA LYS A 172 13.87 -9.87 -4.02
C LYS A 172 12.65 -9.53 -4.88
N TYR A 173 12.41 -8.26 -5.14
CA TYR A 173 11.20 -7.81 -5.83
C TYR A 173 11.26 -8.01 -7.35
N PHE A 174 12.44 -7.85 -7.96
CA PHE A 174 12.59 -7.96 -9.40
C PHE A 174 13.09 -9.34 -9.84
N GLU A 175 14.21 -9.81 -9.29
CA GLU A 175 14.82 -11.07 -9.75
C GLU A 175 14.07 -12.32 -9.27
N ASP A 176 13.50 -12.29 -8.06
CA ASP A 176 12.67 -13.38 -7.53
C ASP A 176 11.19 -13.16 -7.88
N PHE A 177 10.53 -12.14 -7.31
CA PHE A 177 9.09 -11.97 -7.49
C PHE A 177 8.71 -11.73 -8.96
N ALA A 178 9.15 -10.63 -9.57
CA ALA A 178 8.68 -10.24 -10.90
C ALA A 178 9.01 -11.25 -12.02
N LYS A 179 10.11 -12.01 -11.90
CA LYS A 179 10.58 -12.91 -12.97
C LYS A 179 10.25 -14.38 -12.76
N THR A 180 10.05 -14.84 -11.52
CA THR A 180 9.90 -16.28 -11.23
C THR A 180 8.51 -16.67 -10.75
N LYS A 181 7.73 -15.71 -10.22
CA LYS A 181 6.42 -16.00 -9.66
C LYS A 181 5.33 -15.80 -10.70
N ASP A 182 4.35 -16.69 -10.64
CA ASP A 182 3.11 -16.52 -11.38
C ASP A 182 2.17 -15.61 -10.58
N PHE A 183 1.75 -14.52 -11.20
CA PHE A 183 0.91 -13.50 -10.59
C PHE A 183 -0.59 -13.69 -10.89
N PHE A 184 -0.96 -14.58 -11.82
CA PHE A 184 -2.34 -14.69 -12.34
C PHE A 184 -2.88 -16.12 -12.35
#